data_AF-A0A7R9QHN6-F1
#
_entry.id   AF-A0A7R9QHN6-F1
#
_cell.length_a   1.000
_cell.length_b   1.000
_cell.length_c   1.000
_cell.angle_alpha   90.00
_cell.angle_beta   90.00
_cell.angle_gamma   90.00
#
_symmetry.space_group_name_H-M   'P 1'
#
loop_
_entity.id
_entity.type
_entity.pdbx_description
1 polymer ?
#
loop_
_entity_poly.entity_id
_entity_poly.type
_entity_poly.pdbx_seq_one_letter_code
_entity_poly.pdbx_strand_id
1 'polypeptide(L)'
;PIPTVYARKPCAKRDAGGGNFICVCNATYCDDLDPLKKTPKGVVTVFETSRDGDRLQESQLKFGQNTVSNANVKQTITLDPNNKAQKIIGIGASMTDSTGFNIKSLPQSMQDQVIRDHFSENGLEYNILRVPIGGTDFSTHKYSLDDDHNDDFNLDHFGLTDDDHQYKIPYLKAARKVSPRKVNLVGSPWAAPAWMKNNSDIIHGGYLKGNPGGQYYKTFAKYFVKFLDAYKAEGLDYWGLTIENEPGAGNNPNYDFNCMGFNPELQRDFIKSDLGPALQQAGYGADKLKVMIFDDQRDQIYHWASTILSDKDAAKYVGGTAVHWYQDHEDNVNELHKTHDVDPSKFIMNTESSYCCNVLGSWEQSKAYSRDII
;
A
#
# COMPACT_ATOMS: atom_id res chain seq x y z
N PRO A 1 -29.16 -8.14 -27.30
CA PRO A 1 -28.20 -7.04 -27.50
C PRO A 1 -26.78 -7.59 -27.39
N ILE A 2 -26.01 -7.47 -28.46
CA ILE A 2 -24.60 -7.90 -28.50
C ILE A 2 -23.84 -7.07 -27.44
N PRO A 3 -23.08 -7.66 -26.51
CA PRO A 3 -22.27 -6.90 -25.59
C PRO A 3 -21.20 -6.18 -26.41
N THR A 4 -21.24 -4.85 -26.44
CA THR A 4 -20.14 -4.04 -26.93
C THR A 4 -19.00 -4.14 -25.91
N VAL A 5 -17.95 -4.87 -26.28
CA VAL A 5 -16.71 -5.01 -25.51
C VAL A 5 -16.14 -3.61 -25.23
N TYR A 6 -15.95 -3.28 -23.95
CA TYR A 6 -15.47 -1.96 -23.45
C TYR A 6 -13.95 -1.83 -23.43
N ALA A 7 -13.26 -2.83 -23.97
CA ALA A 7 -11.85 -2.79 -24.25
C ALA A 7 -11.68 -2.48 -25.74
N ARG A 8 -10.95 -1.42 -26.09
CA ARG A 8 -10.56 -1.14 -27.48
C ARG A 8 -9.75 -2.30 -28.03
N LYS A 9 -8.97 -2.94 -27.15
CA LYS A 9 -8.23 -4.17 -27.40
C LYS A 9 -8.65 -5.22 -26.36
N PRO A 10 -9.30 -6.33 -26.76
CA PRO A 10 -9.70 -7.36 -25.82
C PRO A 10 -8.49 -8.08 -25.22
N CYS A 11 -8.66 -8.67 -24.03
CA CYS A 11 -7.66 -9.55 -23.42
C CYS A 11 -7.17 -10.63 -24.39
N ALA A 12 -5.86 -10.68 -24.65
CA ALA A 12 -5.22 -11.77 -25.38
C ALA A 12 -5.02 -12.98 -24.46
N LYS A 13 -6.04 -13.83 -24.39
CA LYS A 13 -6.13 -14.92 -23.41
C LYS A 13 -5.05 -15.99 -23.63
N ARG A 14 -4.39 -16.41 -22.55
CA ARG A 14 -3.52 -17.59 -22.52
C ARG A 14 -3.77 -18.40 -21.24
N ASP A 15 -4.07 -19.68 -21.39
CA ASP A 15 -4.06 -20.61 -20.25
C ASP A 15 -2.61 -20.85 -19.81
N ALA A 16 -2.35 -20.65 -18.51
CA ALA A 16 -1.04 -20.81 -17.90
C ALA A 16 -1.03 -21.86 -16.77
N GLY A 17 -2.07 -22.70 -16.69
CA GLY A 17 -2.15 -23.83 -15.75
C GLY A 17 -2.68 -23.48 -14.36
N GLY A 18 -3.09 -22.23 -14.10
CA GLY A 18 -3.61 -21.78 -12.81
C GLY A 18 -5.11 -21.99 -12.57
N GLY A 19 -5.81 -22.72 -13.45
CA GLY A 19 -7.26 -22.93 -13.36
C GLY A 19 -8.11 -21.81 -13.99
N ASN A 20 -7.48 -20.82 -14.61
CA ASN A 20 -8.04 -19.80 -15.50
C ASN A 20 -6.94 -19.28 -16.47
N PHE A 21 -7.25 -18.27 -17.29
CA PHE A 21 -6.34 -17.62 -18.23
C PHE A 21 -5.78 -16.28 -17.70
N ILE A 22 -4.62 -15.90 -18.22
CA ILE A 22 -4.05 -14.55 -18.13
C ILE A 22 -4.33 -13.73 -19.40
N CYS A 23 -4.21 -12.40 -19.30
CA CYS A 23 -4.18 -11.50 -20.45
C CYS A 23 -2.72 -11.20 -20.81
N VAL A 24 -2.31 -11.55 -22.03
CA VAL A 24 -0.92 -11.43 -22.47
C VAL A 24 -0.70 -10.08 -23.15
N CYS A 25 0.28 -9.34 -22.63
CA CYS A 25 0.76 -8.11 -23.25
C CYS A 25 2.18 -8.27 -23.79
N ASN A 26 2.47 -7.58 -24.90
CA ASN A 26 3.78 -7.49 -25.54
C ASN A 26 3.95 -6.11 -26.20
N ALA A 27 5.13 -5.83 -26.75
CA ALA A 27 5.50 -4.52 -27.28
C ALA A 27 4.56 -3.96 -28.37
N THR A 28 3.71 -4.78 -28.97
CA THR A 28 2.76 -4.41 -30.02
C THR A 28 1.29 -4.54 -29.62
N TYR A 29 1.00 -5.21 -28.50
CA TYR A 29 -0.37 -5.52 -28.09
C TYR A 29 -0.50 -5.61 -26.57
N CYS A 30 -1.50 -4.94 -26.01
CA CYS A 30 -1.99 -5.15 -24.65
C CYS A 30 -3.47 -4.79 -24.65
N ASP A 31 -4.26 -5.43 -23.78
CA ASP A 31 -5.62 -4.99 -23.54
C ASP A 31 -5.66 -3.63 -22.86
N ASP A 32 -6.74 -2.89 -23.09
CA ASP A 32 -6.95 -1.57 -22.53
C ASP A 32 -8.41 -1.42 -22.06
N LEU A 33 -8.66 -0.41 -21.24
CA LEU A 33 -10.01 -0.04 -20.81
C LEU A 33 -10.38 1.28 -21.48
N ASP A 34 -11.62 1.41 -21.94
CA ASP A 34 -12.17 2.72 -22.26
C ASP A 34 -12.37 3.52 -20.95
N PRO A 35 -12.15 4.85 -20.96
CA PRO A 35 -12.37 5.67 -19.77
C PRO A 35 -13.83 5.62 -19.32
N LEU A 36 -14.06 5.60 -18.01
CA LEU A 36 -15.40 5.53 -17.44
C LEU A 36 -16.26 6.71 -17.87
N LYS A 37 -17.37 6.42 -18.55
CA LYS A 37 -18.34 7.44 -18.99
C LYS A 37 -19.47 7.59 -17.97
N LYS A 38 -19.96 8.82 -17.81
CA LYS A 38 -21.12 9.09 -16.96
C LYS A 38 -22.35 8.33 -17.47
N THR A 39 -22.89 7.45 -16.64
CA THR A 39 -24.09 6.67 -16.98
C THR A 39 -25.33 7.59 -17.09
N PRO A 40 -26.14 7.46 -18.15
CA PRO A 40 -27.38 8.21 -18.28
C PRO A 40 -28.38 7.93 -17.15
N LYS A 41 -29.24 8.91 -16.83
CA LYS A 41 -30.31 8.73 -15.83
C LYS A 41 -31.22 7.55 -16.21
N GLY A 42 -31.48 6.65 -15.26
CA GLY A 42 -32.33 5.47 -15.47
C GLY A 42 -31.59 4.27 -16.07
N VAL A 43 -30.29 4.37 -16.31
CA VAL A 43 -29.42 3.29 -16.76
C VAL A 43 -28.45 2.91 -15.63
N VAL A 44 -28.09 1.63 -15.57
CA VAL A 44 -27.03 1.09 -14.72
C VAL A 44 -25.96 0.50 -15.63
N THR A 45 -24.72 0.95 -15.47
CA THR A 45 -23.56 0.34 -16.12
C THR A 45 -23.05 -0.79 -15.23
N VAL A 46 -22.81 -1.97 -15.81
CA VAL A 46 -22.32 -3.15 -15.09
C VAL A 46 -21.00 -3.58 -15.73
N PHE A 47 -19.98 -3.81 -14.91
CA PHE A 47 -18.72 -4.39 -15.33
C PHE A 47 -18.60 -5.80 -14.76
N GLU A 48 -18.37 -6.78 -15.64
CA GLU A 48 -18.30 -8.19 -15.28
C GLU A 48 -16.90 -8.75 -15.54
N THR A 49 -16.37 -9.41 -14.52
CA THR A 49 -15.19 -10.26 -14.63
C THR A 49 -15.59 -11.64 -14.14
N SER A 50 -15.41 -12.67 -14.96
CA SER A 50 -15.93 -14.01 -14.69
C SER A 50 -14.86 -15.08 -14.90
N ARG A 51 -15.10 -16.25 -14.28
CA ARG A 51 -14.27 -17.43 -14.51
C ARG A 51 -14.31 -17.86 -15.98
N ASP A 52 -15.46 -17.65 -16.63
CA ASP A 52 -15.76 -18.14 -17.96
C ASP A 52 -15.13 -17.32 -19.09
N GLY A 53 -14.66 -16.10 -18.83
CA GLY A 53 -14.02 -15.33 -19.88
C GLY A 53 -14.04 -13.83 -19.75
N ASP A 54 -14.91 -13.27 -18.92
CA ASP A 54 -15.14 -11.83 -18.92
C ASP A 54 -14.00 -11.13 -18.17
N ARG A 55 -13.56 -9.99 -18.69
CA ARG A 55 -12.53 -9.13 -18.12
C ARG A 55 -13.01 -7.69 -18.23
N LEU A 56 -13.59 -7.19 -17.14
CA LEU A 56 -14.24 -5.88 -17.07
C LEU A 56 -15.19 -5.64 -18.26
N GLN A 57 -15.95 -6.67 -18.64
CA GLN A 57 -16.90 -6.59 -19.73
C GLN A 57 -18.06 -5.68 -19.34
N GLU A 58 -18.27 -4.59 -20.09
CA GLU A 58 -19.41 -3.70 -19.85
C GLU A 58 -20.72 -4.28 -20.39
N SER A 59 -21.78 -4.12 -19.61
CA SER A 59 -23.16 -4.17 -20.08
C SER A 59 -23.99 -3.05 -19.45
N GLN A 60 -25.21 -2.83 -19.98
CA GLN A 60 -26.12 -1.82 -19.47
C GLN A 60 -27.48 -2.42 -19.13
N LEU A 61 -27.99 -2.06 -17.95
CA LEU A 61 -29.33 -2.38 -17.48
C LEU A 61 -30.17 -1.11 -17.40
N LYS A 62 -31.50 -1.23 -17.54
CA LYS A 62 -32.43 -0.11 -17.35
C LYS A 62 -33.29 -0.34 -16.13
N PHE A 63 -33.40 0.68 -15.28
CA PHE A 63 -34.27 0.63 -14.10
C PHE A 63 -35.72 0.35 -14.53
N GLY A 64 -36.39 -0.57 -13.80
CA GLY A 64 -37.81 -0.87 -13.99
C GLY A 64 -38.18 -1.74 -15.19
N GLN A 65 -37.21 -2.20 -16.01
CA GLN A 65 -37.52 -3.07 -17.16
C GLN A 65 -37.70 -4.55 -16.81
N ASN A 66 -37.24 -4.98 -15.63
CA ASN A 66 -37.42 -6.35 -15.14
C ASN A 66 -38.29 -6.31 -13.87
N THR A 67 -39.62 -6.27 -14.04
CA THR A 67 -40.55 -6.66 -12.97
C THR A 67 -40.47 -8.17 -12.79
N VAL A 68 -39.43 -8.62 -12.10
CA VAL A 68 -39.38 -10.00 -11.61
C VAL A 68 -40.59 -10.16 -10.68
N SER A 69 -41.47 -11.13 -10.94
CA SER A 69 -42.52 -11.42 -9.97
C SER A 69 -41.87 -11.71 -8.62
N ASN A 70 -42.41 -11.15 -7.52
CA ASN A 70 -41.82 -11.30 -6.18
C ASN A 70 -41.54 -12.77 -5.80
N ALA A 71 -42.26 -13.72 -6.41
CA ALA A 71 -42.06 -15.16 -6.22
C ALA A 71 -40.70 -15.70 -6.71
N ASN A 72 -39.98 -14.98 -7.58
CA ASN A 72 -38.70 -15.41 -8.17
C ASN A 72 -37.48 -14.63 -7.64
N VAL A 73 -37.68 -13.67 -6.73
CA VAL A 73 -36.59 -12.89 -6.14
C VAL A 73 -35.95 -13.69 -5.01
N LYS A 74 -34.72 -14.17 -5.23
CA LYS A 74 -33.95 -14.92 -4.21
C LYS A 74 -33.22 -14.01 -3.21
N GLN A 75 -32.85 -12.80 -3.63
CA GLN A 75 -32.10 -11.85 -2.82
C GLN A 75 -32.42 -10.42 -3.25
N THR A 76 -32.58 -9.54 -2.26
CA THR A 76 -32.78 -8.11 -2.46
C THR A 76 -31.69 -7.36 -1.71
N ILE A 77 -31.01 -6.45 -2.40
CA ILE A 77 -30.04 -5.52 -1.80
C ILE A 77 -30.64 -4.12 -1.87
N THR A 78 -30.80 -3.48 -0.70
CA THR A 78 -31.37 -2.14 -0.57
C THR A 78 -30.27 -1.17 -0.16
N LEU A 79 -30.13 -0.06 -0.90
CA LEU A 79 -29.16 0.99 -0.59
C LEU A 79 -29.85 2.11 0.21
N ASP A 80 -29.30 2.45 1.37
CA ASP A 80 -29.68 3.65 2.12
C ASP A 80 -28.62 4.76 1.95
N PRO A 81 -28.88 5.80 1.13
CA PRO A 81 -27.91 6.86 0.89
C PRO A 81 -27.69 7.79 2.11
N ASN A 82 -28.51 7.69 3.17
CA ASN A 82 -28.37 8.49 4.38
C ASN A 82 -27.42 7.84 5.41
N ASN A 83 -27.22 6.53 5.34
CA ASN A 83 -26.28 5.82 6.19
C ASN A 83 -24.87 5.85 5.58
N LYS A 84 -24.06 6.84 5.98
CA LYS A 84 -22.72 7.06 5.44
C LYS A 84 -21.66 6.42 6.34
N ALA A 85 -20.69 5.76 5.71
CA ALA A 85 -19.53 5.18 6.36
C ALA A 85 -18.23 5.94 5.99
N GLN A 86 -17.10 5.25 5.91
CA GLN A 86 -15.79 5.80 5.58
C GLN A 86 -15.73 6.42 4.17
N LYS A 87 -14.81 7.38 4.00
CA LYS A 87 -14.37 7.82 2.68
C LYS A 87 -13.25 6.91 2.20
N ILE A 88 -13.32 6.45 0.95
CA ILE A 88 -12.26 5.65 0.33
C ILE A 88 -11.09 6.56 -0.03
N ILE A 89 -9.92 6.29 0.54
CA ILE A 89 -8.68 7.04 0.27
C ILE A 89 -8.15 6.67 -1.12
N GLY A 90 -8.13 5.38 -1.44
CA GLY A 90 -7.63 4.89 -2.71
C GLY A 90 -7.35 3.39 -2.75
N ILE A 91 -6.89 2.95 -3.92
CA ILE A 91 -6.41 1.58 -4.20
C ILE A 91 -5.09 1.73 -4.95
N GLY A 92 -4.18 0.79 -4.72
CA GLY A 92 -2.81 0.92 -5.21
C GLY A 92 -2.00 -0.36 -5.14
N ALA A 93 -0.70 -0.19 -5.26
CA ALA A 93 0.30 -1.25 -5.20
C ALA A 93 1.59 -0.76 -4.53
N SER A 94 2.55 -1.66 -4.35
CA SER A 94 3.88 -1.34 -3.83
C SER A 94 4.89 -1.17 -4.97
N MET A 95 5.67 -0.09 -4.94
CA MET A 95 6.83 0.15 -5.80
C MET A 95 8.10 -0.30 -5.06
N THR A 96 8.27 -1.61 -4.94
CA THR A 96 9.50 -2.23 -4.41
C THR A 96 10.63 -2.18 -5.42
N ASP A 97 11.86 -2.46 -4.99
CA ASP A 97 13.01 -2.55 -5.89
C ASP A 97 12.78 -3.64 -6.95
N SER A 98 12.20 -4.78 -6.56
CA SER A 98 11.79 -5.84 -7.48
C SER A 98 10.76 -5.37 -8.51
N THR A 99 9.73 -4.59 -8.11
CA THR A 99 8.75 -4.04 -9.06
C THR A 99 9.46 -3.18 -10.10
N GLY A 100 10.30 -2.25 -9.65
CA GLY A 100 11.05 -1.38 -10.55
C GLY A 100 12.05 -2.10 -11.44
N PHE A 101 12.76 -3.08 -10.89
CA PHE A 101 13.69 -3.94 -11.62
C PHE A 101 12.98 -4.70 -12.74
N ASN A 102 11.83 -5.32 -12.43
CA ASN A 102 11.05 -6.06 -13.42
C ASN A 102 10.50 -5.14 -14.51
N ILE A 103 9.97 -3.96 -14.17
CA ILE A 103 9.54 -2.98 -15.18
C ILE A 103 10.75 -2.57 -16.04
N LYS A 104 11.89 -2.22 -15.44
CA LYS A 104 13.10 -1.79 -16.17
C LYS A 104 13.62 -2.83 -17.16
N SER A 105 13.40 -4.12 -16.86
CA SER A 105 13.81 -5.22 -17.74
C SER A 105 13.01 -5.31 -19.05
N LEU A 106 11.88 -4.61 -19.14
CA LEU A 106 11.03 -4.59 -20.32
C LEU A 106 11.51 -3.54 -21.35
N PRO A 107 11.21 -3.70 -22.65
CA PRO A 107 11.34 -2.62 -23.62
C PRO A 107 10.56 -1.37 -23.21
N GLN A 108 11.03 -0.17 -23.55
CA GLN A 108 10.42 1.09 -23.11
C GLN A 108 8.90 1.16 -23.37
N SER A 109 8.42 0.68 -24.53
CA SER A 109 6.99 0.69 -24.84
C SER A 109 6.15 -0.14 -23.86
N MET A 110 6.71 -1.22 -23.33
CA MET A 110 6.09 -2.07 -22.31
C MET A 110 6.19 -1.49 -20.91
N GLN A 111 7.28 -0.78 -20.60
CA GLN A 111 7.35 0.01 -19.36
C GLN A 111 6.22 1.03 -19.31
N ASP A 112 6.07 1.80 -20.39
CA ASP A 112 5.01 2.80 -20.49
C ASP A 112 3.62 2.17 -20.46
N GLN A 113 3.46 0.98 -21.05
CA GLN A 113 2.19 0.24 -21.03
C GLN A 113 1.81 -0.19 -19.61
N VAL A 114 2.72 -0.82 -18.86
CA VAL A 114 2.47 -1.24 -17.47
C VAL A 114 2.06 -0.04 -16.60
N ILE A 115 2.74 1.10 -16.75
CA ILE A 115 2.39 2.32 -16.02
C ILE A 115 1.00 2.84 -16.44
N ARG A 116 0.65 2.82 -17.73
CA ARG A 116 -0.69 3.23 -18.18
C ARG A 116 -1.78 2.29 -17.68
N ASP A 117 -1.58 0.99 -17.74
CA ASP A 117 -2.57 -0.02 -17.34
C ASP A 117 -2.96 0.13 -15.87
N HIS A 118 -2.02 0.57 -15.02
CA HIS A 118 -2.29 0.76 -13.60
C HIS A 118 -2.80 2.16 -13.28
N PHE A 119 -2.24 3.21 -13.90
CA PHE A 119 -2.44 4.59 -13.41
C PHE A 119 -3.28 5.49 -14.31
N SER A 120 -3.37 5.21 -15.62
CA SER A 120 -4.05 6.11 -16.57
C SER A 120 -5.57 5.95 -16.57
N GLU A 121 -6.27 6.88 -17.25
CA GLU A 121 -7.72 6.81 -17.48
C GLU A 121 -8.15 5.62 -18.35
N ASN A 122 -7.21 5.02 -19.09
CA ASN A 122 -7.42 3.80 -19.87
C ASN A 122 -7.03 2.52 -19.12
N GLY A 123 -6.77 2.64 -17.81
CA GLY A 123 -6.34 1.56 -16.93
C GLY A 123 -7.14 1.53 -15.64
N LEU A 124 -6.53 1.03 -14.57
CA LEU A 124 -7.17 0.81 -13.27
C LEU A 124 -7.27 2.09 -12.41
N GLU A 125 -6.71 3.22 -12.87
CA GLU A 125 -6.66 4.50 -12.15
C GLU A 125 -6.18 4.39 -10.69
N TYR A 126 -5.19 3.53 -10.41
CA TYR A 126 -4.56 3.46 -9.10
C TYR A 126 -4.09 4.84 -8.65
N ASN A 127 -4.28 5.14 -7.36
CA ASN A 127 -3.95 6.44 -6.79
C ASN A 127 -3.16 6.35 -5.48
N ILE A 128 -2.68 5.15 -5.13
CA ILE A 128 -1.78 4.92 -4.01
C ILE A 128 -0.55 4.14 -4.50
N LEU A 129 0.63 4.54 -4.06
CA LEU A 129 1.87 3.78 -4.20
C LEU A 129 2.56 3.69 -2.85
N ARG A 130 2.71 2.48 -2.31
CA ARG A 130 3.57 2.22 -1.14
C ARG A 130 5.01 2.10 -1.63
N VAL A 131 5.95 2.77 -0.96
CA VAL A 131 7.35 2.85 -1.38
C VAL A 131 8.24 2.51 -0.18
N PRO A 132 9.03 1.43 -0.26
CA PRO A 132 9.98 1.12 0.79
C PRO A 132 11.04 2.20 1.02
N ILE A 133 11.34 2.45 2.29
CA ILE A 133 12.47 3.29 2.71
C ILE A 133 13.65 2.35 2.99
N GLY A 134 14.62 2.33 2.08
CA GLY A 134 15.67 1.31 2.06
C GLY A 134 15.20 -0.01 1.44
N GLY A 135 15.92 -1.09 1.78
CA GLY A 135 15.70 -2.43 1.24
C GLY A 135 14.65 -3.27 1.99
N THR A 136 14.13 -4.26 1.29
CA THR A 136 13.14 -5.24 1.80
C THR A 136 13.51 -6.66 1.35
N ASP A 137 12.69 -7.64 1.70
CA ASP A 137 12.69 -8.98 1.07
C ASP A 137 12.55 -8.97 -0.47
N PHE A 138 11.94 -7.93 -1.04
CA PHE A 138 11.83 -7.67 -2.48
C PHE A 138 12.95 -6.76 -3.01
N SER A 139 14.11 -6.77 -2.36
CA SER A 139 15.35 -6.12 -2.82
C SER A 139 16.42 -7.16 -3.15
N THR A 140 17.37 -6.81 -4.02
CA THR A 140 18.45 -7.75 -4.41
C THR A 140 19.56 -7.88 -3.37
N HIS A 141 19.59 -6.96 -2.40
CA HIS A 141 20.47 -6.98 -1.23
C HIS A 141 19.78 -6.29 -0.04
N LYS A 142 20.35 -6.48 1.15
CA LYS A 142 19.90 -5.87 2.40
C LYS A 142 20.60 -4.52 2.56
N TYR A 143 19.85 -3.44 2.68
CA TYR A 143 20.43 -2.09 2.83
C TYR A 143 19.48 -1.13 3.55
N SER A 144 20.05 -0.08 4.13
CA SER A 144 19.39 1.15 4.56
C SER A 144 19.93 2.34 3.76
N LEU A 145 19.45 3.55 4.06
CA LEU A 145 19.91 4.78 3.40
C LEU A 145 21.09 5.45 4.12
N ASP A 146 21.69 4.81 5.14
CA ASP A 146 22.82 5.32 5.92
C ASP A 146 23.68 4.16 6.50
N ASP A 147 24.13 3.27 5.61
CA ASP A 147 24.95 2.10 5.94
C ASP A 147 26.46 2.43 6.02
N ASP A 148 27.25 1.49 6.56
CA ASP A 148 28.73 1.53 6.60
C ASP A 148 29.38 2.68 7.39
N HIS A 149 28.58 3.42 8.17
CA HIS A 149 29.04 4.53 9.01
C HIS A 149 28.50 4.40 10.44
N ASN A 150 29.30 3.83 11.35
CA ASN A 150 28.92 3.74 12.76
C ASN A 150 28.82 5.12 13.41
N ASP A 151 27.81 5.30 14.27
CA ASP A 151 27.61 6.49 15.08
C ASP A 151 27.46 7.78 14.23
N ASP A 152 26.95 7.68 13.00
CA ASP A 152 26.59 8.83 12.16
C ASP A 152 25.28 9.49 12.64
N PHE A 153 25.30 10.02 13.85
CA PHE A 153 24.12 10.64 14.46
C PHE A 153 23.66 11.91 13.73
N ASN A 154 24.53 12.50 12.91
CA ASN A 154 24.20 13.64 12.06
C ASN A 154 23.61 13.22 10.71
N LEU A 155 23.67 11.93 10.37
CA LEU A 155 23.28 11.35 9.09
C LEU A 155 24.04 12.03 7.94
N ASP A 156 25.31 12.36 8.13
CA ASP A 156 26.13 13.07 7.15
C ASP A 156 26.35 12.23 5.87
N HIS A 157 26.23 10.91 5.97
CA HIS A 157 26.36 9.96 4.86
C HIS A 157 25.01 9.44 4.33
N PHE A 158 23.88 9.90 4.88
CA PHE A 158 22.57 9.54 4.37
C PHE A 158 22.43 9.87 2.88
N GLY A 159 21.95 8.91 2.10
CA GLY A 159 21.75 9.09 0.67
C GLY A 159 20.73 8.11 0.08
N LEU A 160 19.99 8.58 -0.92
CA LEU A 160 19.24 7.69 -1.80
C LEU A 160 20.21 6.80 -2.58
N THR A 161 19.84 5.54 -2.78
CA THR A 161 20.73 4.57 -3.44
C THR A 161 20.44 4.48 -4.94
N ASP A 162 21.25 3.69 -5.65
CA ASP A 162 20.97 3.34 -7.03
C ASP A 162 19.59 2.67 -7.18
N ASP A 163 19.11 1.92 -6.20
CA ASP A 163 17.77 1.31 -6.23
C ASP A 163 16.66 2.36 -6.26
N ASP A 164 16.77 3.44 -5.46
CA ASP A 164 15.83 4.56 -5.51
C ASP A 164 15.83 5.21 -6.90
N HIS A 165 17.02 5.54 -7.42
CA HIS A 165 17.18 6.26 -8.67
C HIS A 165 16.83 5.42 -9.91
N GLN A 166 17.02 4.11 -9.86
CA GLN A 166 16.85 3.22 -11.00
C GLN A 166 15.51 2.48 -11.00
N TYR A 167 14.98 2.14 -9.82
CA TYR A 167 13.84 1.24 -9.68
C TYR A 167 12.61 1.89 -9.02
N LYS A 168 12.75 3.02 -8.32
CA LYS A 168 11.59 3.68 -7.68
C LYS A 168 11.23 4.99 -8.37
N ILE A 169 12.08 6.01 -8.23
CA ILE A 169 11.79 7.41 -8.60
C ILE A 169 11.28 7.56 -10.05
N PRO A 170 11.89 6.94 -11.08
CA PRO A 170 11.43 7.09 -12.46
C PRO A 170 9.96 6.66 -12.64
N TYR A 171 9.56 5.55 -12.01
CA TYR A 171 8.21 5.00 -12.16
C TYR A 171 7.18 5.72 -11.30
N LEU A 172 7.58 6.25 -10.14
CA LEU A 172 6.73 7.15 -9.35
C LEU A 172 6.39 8.43 -10.14
N LYS A 173 7.40 9.02 -10.81
CA LYS A 173 7.20 10.17 -11.71
C LYS A 173 6.33 9.82 -12.92
N ALA A 174 6.55 8.65 -13.52
CA ALA A 174 5.75 8.18 -14.66
C ALA A 174 4.27 7.97 -14.28
N ALA A 175 4.00 7.33 -13.14
CA ALA A 175 2.64 7.12 -12.61
C ALA A 175 1.91 8.46 -12.40
N ARG A 176 2.55 9.44 -11.75
CA ARG A 176 1.99 10.79 -11.57
C ARG A 176 1.68 11.51 -12.87
N LYS A 177 2.52 11.30 -13.90
CA LYS A 177 2.37 11.97 -15.20
C LYS A 177 1.17 11.45 -15.98
N VAL A 178 0.86 10.16 -15.91
CA VAL A 178 -0.23 9.55 -16.68
C VAL A 178 -1.55 9.50 -15.92
N SER A 179 -1.53 9.66 -14.59
CA SER A 179 -2.74 9.49 -13.78
C SER A 179 -3.67 10.70 -13.87
N PRO A 180 -4.98 10.49 -14.08
CA PRO A 180 -5.97 11.56 -13.95
C PRO A 180 -6.25 11.91 -12.48
N ARG A 181 -5.72 11.13 -11.52
CA ARG A 181 -5.90 11.30 -10.08
C ARG A 181 -4.59 11.69 -9.42
N LYS A 182 -4.67 12.36 -8.27
CA LYS A 182 -3.50 12.56 -7.41
C LYS A 182 -3.02 11.19 -6.91
N VAL A 183 -1.79 10.81 -7.26
CA VAL A 183 -1.12 9.61 -6.73
C VAL A 183 -0.49 9.92 -5.38
N ASN A 184 -1.05 9.34 -4.32
CA ASN A 184 -0.54 9.44 -2.95
C ASN A 184 0.59 8.43 -2.73
N LEU A 185 1.73 8.91 -2.23
CA LEU A 185 2.86 8.05 -1.87
C LEU A 185 2.81 7.75 -0.36
N VAL A 186 3.02 6.48 0.00
CA VAL A 186 3.12 6.00 1.39
C VAL A 186 4.50 5.39 1.60
N GLY A 187 5.29 5.92 2.53
CA GLY A 187 6.61 5.37 2.85
C GLY A 187 6.56 4.41 4.02
N SER A 188 7.34 3.33 3.99
CA SER A 188 7.52 2.43 5.15
C SER A 188 8.96 1.92 5.20
N PRO A 189 9.70 2.06 6.31
CA PRO A 189 10.97 1.38 6.49
C PRO A 189 10.78 -0.06 6.95
N TRP A 190 11.65 -0.96 6.51
CA TRP A 190 11.76 -2.31 7.07
C TRP A 190 12.78 -2.40 8.19
N ALA A 191 13.69 -1.43 8.31
CA ALA A 191 14.65 -1.36 9.40
C ALA A 191 15.30 0.02 9.45
N ALA A 192 15.81 0.39 10.63
CA ALA A 192 16.86 1.40 10.75
C ALA A 192 18.23 0.84 10.28
N PRO A 193 19.21 1.70 9.98
CA PRO A 193 20.60 1.28 9.77
C PRO A 193 21.10 0.33 10.87
N ALA A 194 21.88 -0.70 10.49
CA ALA A 194 22.34 -1.75 11.41
C ALA A 194 23.05 -1.18 12.65
N TRP A 195 23.86 -0.13 12.49
CA TRP A 195 24.59 0.49 13.59
C TRP A 195 23.69 1.14 14.65
N MET A 196 22.43 1.43 14.32
CA MET A 196 21.42 1.94 15.25
C MET A 196 20.71 0.85 16.06
N LYS A 197 20.81 -0.42 15.63
CA LYS A 197 20.10 -1.55 16.22
C LYS A 197 20.93 -2.29 17.27
N ASN A 198 20.28 -2.80 18.30
CA ASN A 198 20.93 -3.47 19.43
C ASN A 198 21.65 -4.79 19.06
N ASN A 199 21.24 -5.44 17.98
CA ASN A 199 21.89 -6.62 17.41
C ASN A 199 23.00 -6.25 16.40
N SER A 200 23.17 -4.96 16.06
CA SER A 200 24.12 -4.47 15.05
C SER A 200 23.99 -5.16 13.70
N ASP A 201 22.76 -5.57 13.34
CA ASP A 201 22.43 -6.28 12.11
C ASP A 201 21.13 -5.69 11.55
N ILE A 202 21.02 -5.55 10.23
CA ILE A 202 19.83 -5.04 9.57
C ILE A 202 18.70 -6.08 9.52
N ILE A 203 19.05 -7.36 9.66
CA ILE A 203 18.12 -8.50 9.73
C ILE A 203 18.17 -9.15 11.14
N HIS A 204 17.65 -10.37 11.29
CA HIS A 204 17.71 -11.17 12.52
C HIS A 204 17.10 -10.47 13.74
N GLY A 205 15.99 -9.77 13.52
CA GLY A 205 15.24 -9.06 14.55
C GLY A 205 15.94 -7.80 15.06
N GLY A 206 15.78 -7.52 16.36
CA GLY A 206 16.46 -6.42 17.05
C GLY A 206 15.64 -5.13 17.10
N TYR A 207 16.05 -4.25 17.99
CA TYR A 207 15.38 -2.98 18.32
C TYR A 207 16.38 -1.83 18.22
N LEU A 208 15.89 -0.59 18.09
CA LEU A 208 16.74 0.60 18.26
C LEU A 208 17.46 0.59 19.63
N LYS A 209 18.74 0.97 19.64
CA LYS A 209 19.53 1.11 20.86
C LYS A 209 18.96 2.21 21.76
N GLY A 210 18.96 1.98 23.08
CA GLY A 210 18.50 2.95 24.07
C GLY A 210 16.98 3.04 24.16
N ASN A 211 16.47 4.24 24.46
CA ASN A 211 15.05 4.49 24.70
C ASN A 211 14.58 5.75 23.94
N PRO A 212 13.26 5.92 23.70
CA PRO A 212 12.68 7.15 23.16
C PRO A 212 13.17 8.40 23.92
N GLY A 213 13.40 9.48 23.19
CA GLY A 213 14.09 10.69 23.66
C GLY A 213 15.62 10.60 23.66
N GLY A 214 16.18 9.40 23.51
CA GLY A 214 17.61 9.14 23.38
C GLY A 214 18.18 9.43 22.00
N GLN A 215 19.51 9.36 21.88
CA GLN A 215 20.23 9.75 20.66
C GLN A 215 19.81 8.92 19.43
N TYR A 216 19.73 7.60 19.55
CA TYR A 216 19.35 6.72 18.44
C TYR A 216 17.91 6.93 17.95
N TYR A 217 16.95 7.14 18.86
CA TYR A 217 15.56 7.42 18.49
C TYR A 217 15.43 8.78 17.81
N LYS A 218 16.13 9.82 18.31
CA LYS A 218 16.20 11.13 17.65
C LYS A 218 16.82 11.05 16.26
N THR A 219 17.90 10.29 16.11
CA THR A 219 18.53 10.06 14.81
C THR A 219 17.59 9.32 13.86
N PHE A 220 16.80 8.35 14.34
CA PHE A 220 15.85 7.65 13.48
C PHE A 220 14.69 8.56 13.05
N ALA A 221 14.20 9.43 13.94
CA ALA A 221 13.26 10.48 13.57
C ALA A 221 13.84 11.44 12.50
N LYS A 222 15.13 11.79 12.61
CA LYS A 222 15.83 12.59 11.60
C LYS A 222 16.00 11.85 10.27
N TYR A 223 16.15 10.54 10.29
CA TYR A 223 16.25 9.69 9.11
C TYR A 223 14.97 9.76 8.26
N PHE A 224 13.79 9.72 8.90
CA PHE A 224 12.52 9.97 8.21
C PHE A 224 12.45 11.36 7.55
N VAL A 225 12.89 12.41 8.26
CA VAL A 225 12.92 13.77 7.72
C VAL A 225 13.85 13.84 6.50
N LYS A 226 15.06 13.28 6.60
CA LYS A 226 16.01 13.25 5.47
C LYS A 226 15.46 12.50 4.27
N PHE A 227 14.76 11.39 4.47
CA PHE A 227 14.07 10.66 3.41
C PHE A 227 13.01 11.51 2.72
N LEU A 228 12.14 12.17 3.49
CA LEU A 228 11.08 13.03 2.95
C LEU A 228 11.67 14.23 2.19
N ASP A 229 12.73 14.84 2.70
CA ASP A 229 13.42 15.95 2.04
C ASP A 229 14.10 15.49 0.73
N ALA A 230 14.75 14.33 0.73
CA ALA A 230 15.41 13.77 -0.45
C ALA A 230 14.41 13.47 -1.58
N TYR A 231 13.30 12.79 -1.28
CA TYR A 231 12.25 12.54 -2.29
C TYR A 231 11.52 13.82 -2.71
N LYS A 232 11.37 14.80 -1.82
CA LYS A 232 10.83 16.11 -2.19
C LYS A 232 11.76 16.87 -3.14
N ALA A 233 13.08 16.78 -2.97
CA ALA A 233 14.05 17.33 -3.93
C ALA A 233 13.92 16.69 -5.31
N GLU A 234 13.47 15.44 -5.38
CA GLU A 234 13.09 14.74 -6.61
C GLU A 234 11.68 15.12 -7.14
N GLY A 235 10.97 16.04 -6.51
CA GLY A 235 9.61 16.44 -6.88
C GLY A 235 8.53 15.44 -6.45
N LEU A 236 8.82 14.59 -5.48
CA LEU A 236 7.94 13.53 -4.98
C LEU A 236 7.56 13.75 -3.51
N ASP A 237 6.48 14.50 -3.27
CA ASP A 237 5.92 14.63 -1.92
C ASP A 237 5.20 13.34 -1.47
N TYR A 238 5.40 12.96 -0.21
CA TYR A 238 4.67 11.85 0.41
C TYR A 238 3.35 12.31 1.02
N TRP A 239 2.33 11.47 0.90
CA TRP A 239 1.03 11.68 1.54
C TRP A 239 1.04 11.13 2.97
N GLY A 240 1.72 10.01 3.20
CA GLY A 240 1.82 9.39 4.51
C GLY A 240 3.06 8.53 4.68
N LEU A 241 3.27 8.09 5.92
CA LEU A 241 4.32 7.17 6.33
C LEU A 241 3.73 6.16 7.31
N THR A 242 4.24 4.94 7.32
CA THR A 242 4.16 4.05 8.48
C THR A 242 5.47 4.13 9.27
N ILE A 243 5.43 3.77 10.54
CA ILE A 243 6.59 3.93 11.46
C ILE A 243 7.62 2.81 11.27
N GLU A 244 7.14 1.61 10.98
CA GLU A 244 7.95 0.42 10.80
C GLU A 244 7.07 -0.61 10.10
N ASN A 245 7.58 -1.26 9.06
CA ASN A 245 6.92 -2.42 8.46
C ASN A 245 7.01 -3.60 9.43
N GLU A 246 5.87 -4.20 9.77
CA GLU A 246 5.80 -5.40 10.61
C GLU A 246 6.66 -5.33 11.88
N PRO A 247 6.42 -4.37 12.79
CA PRO A 247 7.22 -4.21 14.00
C PRO A 247 7.26 -5.46 14.89
N GLY A 248 6.34 -6.43 14.72
CA GLY A 248 6.39 -7.73 15.36
C GLY A 248 7.59 -8.59 14.91
N ALA A 249 8.04 -8.44 13.67
CA ALA A 249 9.15 -9.19 13.06
C ALA A 249 10.47 -9.01 13.79
N GLY A 250 10.68 -7.85 14.42
CA GLY A 250 11.85 -7.56 15.24
C GLY A 250 12.06 -8.50 16.44
N ASN A 251 11.03 -9.26 16.83
CA ASN A 251 11.11 -10.25 17.90
C ASN A 251 11.71 -11.60 17.44
N ASN A 252 11.85 -11.83 16.14
CA ASN A 252 12.34 -13.08 15.61
C ASN A 252 13.84 -12.98 15.25
N PRO A 253 14.75 -13.62 16.00
CA PRO A 253 16.18 -13.60 15.70
C PRO A 253 16.54 -14.38 14.42
N ASN A 254 15.60 -15.15 13.84
CA ASN A 254 15.78 -15.89 12.60
C ASN A 254 15.04 -15.23 11.42
N TYR A 255 14.72 -13.95 11.51
CA TYR A 255 14.08 -13.23 10.40
C TYR A 255 15.13 -12.86 9.34
N ASP A 256 14.94 -13.33 8.11
CA ASP A 256 16.02 -13.44 7.11
C ASP A 256 16.20 -12.20 6.20
N PHE A 257 15.34 -11.20 6.35
CA PHE A 257 15.35 -9.94 5.61
C PHE A 257 15.20 -8.75 6.56
N ASN A 258 15.29 -7.53 6.02
CA ASN A 258 15.27 -6.30 6.81
C ASN A 258 14.07 -6.31 7.77
N CYS A 259 14.33 -6.11 9.06
CA CYS A 259 13.30 -5.99 10.08
C CYS A 259 13.77 -5.15 11.26
N MET A 260 12.86 -4.50 11.96
CA MET A 260 13.14 -3.91 13.26
C MET A 260 11.91 -3.97 14.18
N GLY A 261 12.18 -4.11 15.47
CA GLY A 261 11.17 -4.29 16.50
C GLY A 261 10.62 -2.97 17.03
N PHE A 262 9.30 -2.94 17.18
CA PHE A 262 8.62 -2.08 18.15
C PHE A 262 7.55 -2.90 18.88
N ASN A 263 7.36 -2.62 20.16
CA ASN A 263 6.11 -2.95 20.84
C ASN A 263 5.19 -1.69 20.87
N PRO A 264 3.90 -1.82 21.22
CA PRO A 264 2.97 -0.69 21.20
C PRO A 264 3.42 0.51 22.04
N GLU A 265 3.96 0.28 23.25
CA GLU A 265 4.42 1.32 24.15
C GLU A 265 5.65 2.04 23.62
N LEU A 266 6.59 1.31 23.03
CA LEU A 266 7.79 1.86 22.42
C LEU A 266 7.45 2.69 21.19
N GLN A 267 6.53 2.20 20.34
CA GLN A 267 6.04 2.95 19.18
C GLN A 267 5.33 4.23 19.64
N ARG A 268 4.45 4.16 20.65
CA ARG A 268 3.79 5.33 21.27
C ARG A 268 4.82 6.36 21.74
N ASP A 269 5.82 5.92 22.48
CA ASP A 269 6.80 6.80 23.10
C ASP A 269 7.74 7.40 22.06
N PHE A 270 8.14 6.64 21.03
CA PHE A 270 8.88 7.16 19.88
C PHE A 270 8.09 8.25 19.14
N ILE A 271 6.78 8.05 18.91
CA ILE A 271 5.92 9.03 18.24
C ILE A 271 5.92 10.36 19.02
N LYS A 272 5.63 10.31 20.32
CA LYS A 272 5.42 11.54 21.11
C LYS A 272 6.72 12.25 21.48
N SER A 273 7.81 11.51 21.68
CA SER A 273 9.09 12.06 22.14
C SER A 273 10.01 12.47 20.99
N ASP A 274 9.96 11.80 19.84
CA ASP A 274 10.97 11.97 18.78
C ASP A 274 10.33 12.22 17.40
N LEU A 275 9.60 11.26 16.84
CA LEU A 275 9.15 11.30 15.43
C LEU A 275 8.16 12.45 15.17
N GLY A 276 7.10 12.55 15.96
CA GLY A 276 6.08 13.58 15.83
C GLY A 276 6.66 15.01 15.90
N PRO A 277 7.42 15.35 16.97
CA PRO A 277 8.10 16.63 17.07
C PRO A 277 9.07 16.91 15.91
N ALA A 278 9.88 15.93 15.48
CA ALA A 278 10.83 16.10 14.39
C ALA A 278 10.13 16.40 13.05
N LEU A 279 9.09 15.63 12.72
CA LEU A 279 8.29 15.86 11.52
C LEU A 279 7.62 17.24 11.55
N GLN A 280 7.04 17.63 12.68
CA GLN A 280 6.40 18.94 12.80
C GLN A 280 7.40 20.10 12.66
N GLN A 281 8.59 19.99 13.27
CA GLN A 281 9.65 21.00 13.14
C GLN A 281 10.17 21.11 11.70
N ALA A 282 10.26 19.99 10.99
CA ALA A 282 10.64 19.95 9.58
C ALA A 282 9.52 20.39 8.61
N GLY A 283 8.33 20.75 9.13
CA GLY A 283 7.21 21.23 8.33
C GLY A 283 6.32 20.13 7.74
N TYR A 284 6.48 18.89 8.20
CA TYR A 284 5.68 17.69 7.88
C TYR A 284 4.65 17.37 8.98
N GLY A 285 3.97 18.39 9.51
CA GLY A 285 2.93 18.22 10.52
C GLY A 285 1.73 17.37 10.04
N ALA A 286 0.85 17.01 10.98
CA ALA A 286 -0.28 16.10 10.75
C ALA A 286 -1.30 16.59 9.69
N ASP A 287 -1.30 17.87 9.36
CA ASP A 287 -2.08 18.47 8.27
C ASP A 287 -1.52 18.13 6.88
N LYS A 288 -0.20 17.90 6.78
CA LYS A 288 0.53 17.68 5.52
C LYS A 288 0.92 16.23 5.30
N LEU A 289 1.25 15.50 6.37
CA LEU A 289 1.73 14.12 6.30
C LEU A 289 0.93 13.24 7.27
N LYS A 290 0.43 12.10 6.78
CA LYS A 290 -0.32 11.13 7.59
C LYS A 290 0.62 10.06 8.14
N VAL A 291 0.93 10.14 9.43
CA VAL A 291 1.67 9.08 10.13
C VAL A 291 0.68 7.96 10.50
N MET A 292 1.02 6.74 10.13
CA MET A 292 0.26 5.53 10.41
C MET A 292 1.03 4.65 11.38
N ILE A 293 0.32 4.16 12.39
CA ILE A 293 0.85 3.24 13.40
C ILE A 293 0.63 1.79 12.95
N PHE A 294 1.29 0.86 13.65
CA PHE A 294 1.16 -0.58 13.47
C PHE A 294 1.81 -1.14 12.18
N ASP A 295 1.13 -1.16 11.03
CA ASP A 295 1.63 -1.71 9.74
C ASP A 295 2.00 -3.21 9.84
N ASP A 296 1.14 -4.00 10.49
CA ASP A 296 1.29 -5.45 10.68
C ASP A 296 -0.08 -6.16 10.69
N GLN A 297 -0.11 -7.45 11.06
CA GLN A 297 -1.27 -8.34 10.93
C GLN A 297 -2.52 -7.92 11.71
N ARG A 298 -3.71 -8.21 11.17
CA ARG A 298 -5.01 -7.84 11.79
C ARG A 298 -5.20 -8.27 13.24
N ASP A 299 -4.57 -9.32 13.73
CA ASP A 299 -4.81 -9.86 15.06
C ASP A 299 -4.33 -8.94 16.20
N GLN A 300 -3.30 -8.11 15.96
CA GLN A 300 -2.75 -7.19 16.96
C GLN A 300 -3.20 -5.73 16.78
N ILE A 301 -3.95 -5.42 15.73
CA ILE A 301 -4.28 -4.03 15.35
C ILE A 301 -4.98 -3.26 16.49
N TYR A 302 -5.94 -3.88 17.16
CA TYR A 302 -6.66 -3.25 18.27
C TYR A 302 -5.76 -3.00 19.47
N HIS A 303 -4.85 -3.93 19.79
CA HIS A 303 -3.93 -3.74 20.90
C HIS A 303 -2.99 -2.56 20.63
N TRP A 304 -2.42 -2.47 19.42
CA TRP A 304 -1.59 -1.32 19.03
C TRP A 304 -2.37 0.00 19.05
N ALA A 305 -3.55 0.02 18.43
CA ALA A 305 -4.37 1.22 18.35
C ALA A 305 -4.81 1.69 19.74
N SER A 306 -5.31 0.80 20.59
CA SER A 306 -5.73 1.13 21.96
C SER A 306 -4.57 1.67 22.81
N THR A 307 -3.37 1.08 22.73
CA THR A 307 -2.20 1.58 23.47
C THR A 307 -1.74 2.96 23.00
N ILE A 308 -1.66 3.18 21.68
CA ILE A 308 -1.09 4.41 21.14
C ILE A 308 -2.10 5.56 21.12
N LEU A 309 -3.33 5.31 20.65
CA LEU A 309 -4.34 6.36 20.47
C LEU A 309 -4.95 6.84 21.79
N SER A 310 -4.88 6.03 22.87
CA SER A 310 -5.30 6.46 24.20
C SER A 310 -4.34 7.49 24.84
N ASP A 311 -3.09 7.58 24.37
CA ASP A 311 -2.15 8.60 24.80
C ASP A 311 -2.25 9.84 23.89
N LYS A 312 -2.85 10.91 24.40
CA LYS A 312 -3.10 12.15 23.65
C LYS A 312 -1.82 12.82 23.14
N ASP A 313 -0.68 12.60 23.79
CA ASP A 313 0.59 13.17 23.34
C ASP A 313 1.16 12.45 22.12
N ALA A 314 0.84 11.16 21.95
CA ALA A 314 1.14 10.43 20.72
C ALA A 314 0.04 10.64 19.66
N ALA A 315 -1.23 10.48 20.05
CA ALA A 315 -2.38 10.48 19.15
C ALA A 315 -2.55 11.76 18.32
N LYS A 316 -2.04 12.89 18.80
CA LYS A 316 -2.05 14.17 18.05
C LYS A 316 -1.18 14.16 16.78
N TYR A 317 -0.20 13.26 16.70
CA TYR A 317 0.66 13.08 15.52
C TYR A 317 0.17 11.98 14.58
N VAL A 318 -0.73 11.11 15.04
CA VAL A 318 -1.20 9.93 14.28
C VAL A 318 -2.39 10.30 13.40
N GLY A 319 -2.32 9.93 12.12
CA GLY A 319 -3.41 10.08 11.15
C GLY A 319 -4.31 8.84 11.03
N GLY A 320 -3.75 7.65 11.23
CA GLY A 320 -4.47 6.38 11.09
C GLY A 320 -3.67 5.16 11.55
N THR A 321 -4.24 3.98 11.35
CA THR A 321 -3.62 2.68 11.66
C THR A 321 -3.50 1.86 10.37
N ALA A 322 -2.29 1.38 10.10
CA ALA A 322 -1.98 0.53 8.93
C ALA A 322 -2.11 -0.95 9.30
N VAL A 323 -2.53 -1.80 8.35
CA VAL A 323 -2.80 -3.23 8.61
C VAL A 323 -2.49 -4.14 7.41
N HIS A 324 -1.94 -5.32 7.68
CA HIS A 324 -1.67 -6.44 6.76
C HIS A 324 -2.61 -7.62 7.03
N TRP A 325 -2.71 -8.61 6.14
CA TRP A 325 -3.66 -9.75 6.28
C TRP A 325 -3.09 -11.15 6.00
N TYR A 326 -1.77 -11.33 6.07
CA TYR A 326 -1.13 -12.61 5.76
C TYR A 326 -1.54 -13.76 6.68
N GLN A 327 -1.92 -13.44 7.91
CA GLN A 327 -2.26 -14.40 8.96
C GLN A 327 -3.76 -14.36 9.29
N ASP A 328 -4.59 -14.22 8.26
CA ASP A 328 -6.02 -14.07 8.43
C ASP A 328 -6.72 -15.37 8.84
N HIS A 329 -7.33 -15.31 10.02
CA HIS A 329 -8.43 -16.17 10.43
C HIS A 329 -9.73 -15.35 10.34
N GLU A 330 -10.85 -15.97 9.93
CA GLU A 330 -12.14 -15.27 9.69
C GLU A 330 -12.61 -14.42 10.90
N ASP A 331 -12.11 -14.69 12.11
CA ASP A 331 -12.46 -14.00 13.36
C ASP A 331 -11.78 -12.61 13.54
N ASN A 332 -10.77 -12.25 12.74
CA ASN A 332 -9.97 -11.03 12.97
C ASN A 332 -10.61 -9.74 12.42
N VAL A 333 -11.68 -9.82 11.61
CA VAL A 333 -12.37 -8.61 11.09
C VAL A 333 -12.94 -7.75 12.21
N ASN A 334 -13.37 -8.38 13.31
CA ASN A 334 -13.88 -7.66 14.49
C ASN A 334 -12.82 -6.76 15.13
N GLU A 335 -11.52 -7.04 14.96
CA GLU A 335 -10.45 -6.18 15.49
C GLU A 335 -10.38 -4.84 14.73
N LEU A 336 -10.81 -4.79 13.46
CA LEU A 336 -10.94 -3.54 12.72
C LEU A 336 -12.06 -2.67 13.29
N HIS A 337 -13.20 -3.27 13.67
CA HIS A 337 -14.29 -2.56 14.33
C HIS A 337 -13.87 -2.02 15.70
N LYS A 338 -13.25 -2.86 16.54
CA LYS A 338 -12.73 -2.42 17.84
C LYS A 338 -11.70 -1.30 17.68
N THR A 339 -10.83 -1.39 16.67
CA THR A 339 -9.83 -0.34 16.37
C THR A 339 -10.50 0.96 15.96
N HIS A 340 -11.53 0.91 15.11
CA HIS A 340 -12.30 2.09 14.74
C HIS A 340 -12.94 2.75 15.96
N ASP A 341 -13.47 1.95 16.89
CA ASP A 341 -14.15 2.45 18.10
C ASP A 341 -13.20 3.12 19.11
N VAL A 342 -11.88 2.86 19.05
CA VAL A 342 -10.89 3.55 19.90
C VAL A 342 -10.86 5.05 19.59
N ASP A 343 -10.77 5.41 18.31
CA ASP A 343 -10.85 6.80 17.84
C ASP A 343 -11.39 6.85 16.39
N PRO A 344 -12.71 7.04 16.21
CA PRO A 344 -13.34 7.08 14.88
C PRO A 344 -12.84 8.20 13.96
N SER A 345 -12.08 9.17 14.48
CA SER A 345 -11.47 10.24 13.67
C SER A 345 -10.21 9.78 12.93
N LYS A 346 -9.65 8.62 13.29
CA LYS A 346 -8.46 8.02 12.68
C LYS A 346 -8.88 6.99 11.65
N PHE A 347 -8.26 7.04 10.46
CA PHE A 347 -8.58 6.06 9.41
C PHE A 347 -7.86 4.74 9.67
N ILE A 348 -8.42 3.65 9.13
CA ILE A 348 -7.73 2.36 9.00
C ILE A 348 -7.41 2.17 7.52
N MET A 349 -6.18 1.76 7.22
CA MET A 349 -5.74 1.52 5.85
C MET A 349 -5.06 0.16 5.76
N ASN A 350 -5.55 -0.71 4.86
CA ASN A 350 -4.75 -1.85 4.45
C ASN A 350 -3.58 -1.35 3.59
N THR A 351 -2.37 -1.60 4.04
CA THR A 351 -1.13 -1.10 3.44
C THR A 351 -0.36 -2.19 2.70
N GLU A 352 -0.63 -3.47 3.01
CA GLU A 352 -0.02 -4.60 2.33
C GLU A 352 -0.96 -5.81 2.25
N SER A 353 -0.87 -6.50 1.12
CA SER A 353 -1.71 -7.61 0.71
C SER A 353 -0.92 -8.45 -0.29
N SER A 354 -0.84 -9.76 -0.09
CA SER A 354 -0.19 -10.66 -1.04
C SER A 354 -0.71 -12.08 -0.86
N TYR A 355 -0.78 -12.80 -1.97
CA TYR A 355 -0.91 -14.26 -1.94
C TYR A 355 0.41 -14.86 -2.37
N CYS A 356 0.79 -15.93 -1.67
CA CYS A 356 1.95 -16.70 -2.05
C CYS A 356 1.69 -17.51 -3.34
N CYS A 357 2.81 -17.94 -3.93
CA CYS A 357 2.95 -18.85 -5.06
C CYS A 357 2.64 -18.26 -6.45
N ASN A 358 3.57 -18.49 -7.38
CA ASN A 358 3.50 -18.08 -8.78
C ASN A 358 2.52 -18.96 -9.58
N VAL A 359 1.22 -18.76 -9.38
CA VAL A 359 0.17 -19.45 -10.12
C VAL A 359 -0.46 -18.50 -11.12
N LEU A 360 0.08 -18.51 -12.35
CA LEU A 360 -0.43 -17.66 -13.43
C LEU A 360 -1.87 -18.05 -13.80
N GLY A 361 -2.78 -17.08 -13.70
CA GLY A 361 -4.21 -17.27 -14.03
C GLY A 361 -5.02 -17.89 -12.89
N SER A 362 -4.62 -17.73 -11.62
CA SER A 362 -5.42 -18.23 -10.49
C SER A 362 -6.70 -17.41 -10.26
N TRP A 363 -7.85 -18.03 -10.54
CA TRP A 363 -9.16 -17.44 -10.22
C TRP A 363 -9.39 -17.35 -8.69
N GLU A 364 -8.92 -18.34 -7.94
CA GLU A 364 -9.10 -18.34 -6.48
C GLU A 364 -8.30 -17.22 -5.81
N GLN A 365 -7.09 -16.91 -6.26
CA GLN A 365 -6.35 -15.75 -5.77
C GLN A 365 -7.12 -14.45 -6.09
N SER A 366 -7.63 -14.30 -7.31
CA SER A 366 -8.42 -13.12 -7.71
C SER A 366 -9.68 -12.95 -6.84
N LYS A 367 -10.41 -14.04 -6.60
CA LYS A 367 -11.58 -14.08 -5.71
C LYS A 367 -11.18 -13.67 -4.30
N ALA A 368 -10.07 -14.17 -3.79
CA ALA A 368 -9.64 -13.93 -2.44
C ALA A 368 -9.22 -12.46 -2.21
N TYR A 369 -8.54 -11.81 -3.17
CA TYR A 369 -8.34 -10.34 -3.17
C TYR A 369 -9.67 -9.58 -3.12
N SER A 370 -10.63 -9.95 -3.99
CA SER A 370 -11.93 -9.26 -4.02
C SER A 370 -12.75 -9.44 -2.74
N ARG A 371 -12.66 -10.63 -2.11
CA ARG A 371 -13.32 -10.93 -0.83
C ARG A 371 -12.71 -10.11 0.30
N ASP A 372 -11.41 -9.92 0.30
CA ASP A 372 -10.72 -9.19 1.36
C ASP A 372 -10.96 -7.67 1.31
N ILE A 373 -11.10 -7.12 0.10
CA ILE A 373 -11.41 -5.70 -0.11
C ILE A 373 -12.85 -5.35 0.32
N ILE A 374 -13.78 -6.31 0.20
CA ILE A 374 -15.21 -6.15 0.55
C ILE A 374 -15.42 -6.42 2.03
#